data_AF-A0A953P421-F1
#
_entry.id   AF-A0A953P421-F1
#
_cell.length_a   1.000
_cell.length_b   1.000
_cell.length_c   1.000
_cell.angle_alpha   90.00
_cell.angle_beta   90.00
_cell.angle_gamma   90.00
#
_symmetry.space_group_name_H-M   'P 1'
#
loop_
_entity.id
_entity.type
_entity.pdbx_description
1 polymer ?
#
loop_
_entity_poly.entity_id
_entity_poly.type
_entity_poly.pdbx_seq_one_letter_code
_entity_poly.pdbx_strand_id
1 'polypeptide(L)'
;MSFREFLSGLLSRPRPKSRYALLVERLRGGDSSIDFTLLRTSFMESPEFEVSKGLDLDQQKKAAFAALSSRDFRTAAQVAGAILGASFIDMDAHFVKYIARGEIRETEQAKFHKMVFTRLLKSITDSGDGKSPATAYHVISIAEEYALMRVFRMVLIRQHLLREGGHAYDQMEVKDLNSGVTATLYFNVDIPLRHAL
;
A
#
# COMPACT_ATOMS: atom_id res chain seq x y z
N MET A 1 49.59 -5.97 -12.53
CA MET A 1 48.13 -6.20 -12.67
C MET A 1 47.90 -7.68 -12.86
N SER A 2 47.33 -8.31 -11.85
CA SER A 2 47.04 -9.75 -11.86
C SER A 2 45.71 -10.03 -12.57
N PHE A 3 45.59 -11.16 -13.26
CA PHE A 3 44.33 -11.63 -13.86
C PHE A 3 43.19 -11.73 -12.81
N ARG A 4 43.54 -11.86 -11.52
CA ARG A 4 42.59 -11.81 -10.39
C ARG A 4 42.00 -10.42 -10.14
N GLU A 5 42.73 -9.34 -10.40
CA GLU A 5 42.22 -7.96 -10.27
C GLU A 5 41.28 -7.60 -11.43
N PHE A 6 41.52 -8.15 -12.63
CA PHE A 6 40.64 -7.98 -13.79
C PHE A 6 39.28 -8.70 -13.59
N LEU A 7 39.28 -9.89 -12.98
CA LEU A 7 38.05 -10.62 -12.66
C LEU A 7 37.28 -10.04 -11.46
N SER A 8 37.97 -9.40 -10.51
CA SER A 8 37.32 -8.71 -9.38
C SER A 8 36.57 -7.43 -9.81
N GLY A 9 36.99 -6.77 -10.89
CA GLY A 9 36.28 -5.62 -11.47
C GLY A 9 35.04 -5.98 -12.30
N LEU A 10 34.91 -7.24 -12.72
CA LEU A 10 33.77 -7.74 -13.51
C LEU A 10 32.57 -8.22 -12.66
N LEU A 11 32.73 -8.31 -11.34
CA LEU A 11 31.74 -8.91 -10.43
C LEU A 11 31.21 -7.92 -9.40
N SER A 12 30.59 -6.84 -9.87
CA SER A 12 29.52 -6.10 -9.15
C SER A 12 28.96 -5.00 -10.06
N ARG A 13 28.39 -5.36 -11.21
CA ARG A 13 27.48 -4.42 -11.87
C ARG A 13 26.28 -4.22 -10.94
N PRO A 14 25.93 -2.98 -10.54
CA PRO A 14 24.75 -2.75 -9.74
C PRO A 14 23.55 -3.34 -10.49
N ARG A 15 22.74 -4.15 -9.79
CA ARG A 15 21.52 -4.70 -10.37
C ARG A 15 20.67 -3.54 -10.88
N PRO A 16 20.10 -3.63 -12.10
CA PRO A 16 19.20 -2.59 -12.59
C PRO A 16 18.03 -2.45 -11.60
N LYS A 17 17.63 -1.21 -11.33
CA LYS A 17 16.49 -0.91 -10.46
C LYS A 17 15.22 -1.55 -11.00
N SER A 18 14.37 -2.06 -10.11
CA SER A 18 13.04 -2.55 -10.48
C SER A 18 12.19 -1.38 -11.01
N ARG A 19 11.14 -1.70 -11.79
CA ARG A 19 10.18 -0.70 -12.25
C ARG A 19 9.54 0.05 -11.08
N TYR A 20 9.22 -0.69 -10.03
CA TYR A 20 8.75 -0.14 -8.76
C TYR A 20 9.73 0.88 -8.17
N ALA A 21 11.00 0.51 -8.02
CA ALA A 21 12.03 1.41 -7.47
C ALA A 21 12.19 2.70 -8.28
N LEU A 22 12.12 2.61 -9.62
CA LEU A 22 12.19 3.78 -10.51
C LEU A 22 10.99 4.72 -10.31
N LEU A 23 9.78 4.18 -10.11
CA LEU A 23 8.58 4.98 -9.85
C LEU A 23 8.63 5.63 -8.46
N VAL A 24 9.09 4.91 -7.44
CA VAL A 24 9.30 5.45 -6.09
C VAL A 24 10.33 6.58 -6.11
N GLU A 25 11.43 6.42 -6.84
CA GLU A 25 12.46 7.46 -6.98
C GLU A 25 11.92 8.73 -7.65
N ARG A 26 11.19 8.59 -8.76
CA ARG A 26 10.51 9.72 -9.42
C ARG A 26 9.57 10.45 -8.47
N LEU A 27 8.73 9.69 -7.76
CA LEU A 27 7.75 10.27 -6.82
C LEU A 27 8.43 10.97 -5.65
N ARG A 28 9.51 10.41 -5.09
CA ARG A 28 10.33 11.07 -4.06
C ARG A 28 11.04 12.32 -4.59
N GLY A 29 11.38 12.34 -5.88
CA GLY A 29 11.92 13.50 -6.60
C GLY A 29 10.87 14.58 -6.92
N GLY A 30 9.61 14.40 -6.52
CA GLY A 30 8.53 15.38 -6.70
C GLY A 30 7.67 15.15 -7.94
N ASP A 31 7.97 14.13 -8.75
CA ASP A 31 7.15 13.78 -9.90
C ASP A 31 5.89 13.02 -9.46
N SER A 32 4.81 13.77 -9.23
CA SER A 32 3.50 13.23 -8.87
C SER A 32 2.65 12.83 -10.08
N SER A 33 3.18 12.92 -11.30
CA SER A 33 2.48 12.53 -12.55
C SER A 33 2.58 11.04 -12.87
N ILE A 34 3.27 10.27 -12.03
CA ILE A 34 3.42 8.82 -12.21
C ILE A 34 2.06 8.10 -12.17
N ASP A 35 2.03 6.92 -12.80
CA ASP A 35 0.88 6.01 -12.72
C ASP A 35 0.91 5.26 -11.37
N PHE A 36 -0.06 5.55 -10.50
CA PHE A 36 -0.18 4.93 -9.18
C PHE A 36 -0.74 3.51 -9.23
N THR A 37 -1.53 3.17 -10.25
CA THR A 37 -1.95 1.79 -10.51
C THR A 37 -0.72 0.96 -10.84
N LEU A 38 0.13 1.48 -11.73
CA LEU A 38 1.39 0.82 -12.07
C LEU A 38 2.38 0.75 -10.90
N LEU A 39 2.48 1.81 -10.09
CA LEU A 39 3.30 1.80 -8.88
C LEU A 39 2.91 0.64 -7.96
N ARG A 40 1.60 0.45 -7.73
CA ARG A 40 1.07 -0.65 -6.91
C ARG A 40 1.34 -2.00 -7.56
N THR A 41 0.90 -2.21 -8.80
CA THR A 41 1.01 -3.54 -9.42
C THR A 41 2.46 -3.97 -9.61
N SER A 42 3.36 -3.04 -9.97
CA SER A 42 4.79 -3.34 -10.10
C SER A 42 5.48 -3.67 -8.77
N PHE A 43 4.92 -3.29 -7.62
CA PHE A 43 5.44 -3.72 -6.32
C PHE A 43 5.37 -5.24 -6.18
N MET A 44 4.24 -5.87 -6.53
CA MET A 44 4.04 -7.32 -6.36
C MET A 44 5.01 -8.18 -7.18
N GLU A 45 5.59 -7.62 -8.24
CA GLU A 45 6.55 -8.28 -9.12
C GLU A 45 8.01 -7.89 -8.80
N SER A 46 8.22 -7.11 -7.74
CA SER A 46 9.50 -6.49 -7.44
C SER A 46 10.32 -7.27 -6.39
N PRO A 47 11.66 -7.19 -6.43
CA PRO A 47 12.50 -7.69 -5.33
C PRO A 47 12.15 -7.05 -3.98
N GLU A 48 11.66 -5.81 -3.97
CA GLU A 48 11.23 -5.12 -2.77
C GLU A 48 10.05 -5.82 -2.08
N PHE A 49 9.11 -6.39 -2.85
CA PHE A 49 8.03 -7.20 -2.30
C PHE A 49 8.55 -8.47 -1.63
N GLU A 50 9.48 -9.20 -2.26
CA GLU A 50 10.07 -10.40 -1.67
C GLU A 50 10.81 -10.10 -0.36
N VAL A 51 11.53 -8.97 -0.30
CA VAL A 51 12.15 -8.51 0.96
C VAL A 51 11.08 -8.20 2.01
N SER A 52 9.97 -7.56 1.61
CA SER A 52 8.91 -7.17 2.54
C SER A 52 8.20 -8.35 3.21
N LYS A 53 8.15 -9.53 2.58
CA LYS A 53 7.53 -10.74 3.15
C LYS A 53 8.19 -11.22 4.44
N GLY A 54 9.48 -10.93 4.63
CA GLY A 54 10.22 -11.29 5.83
C GLY A 54 10.00 -10.33 7.02
N LEU A 55 9.17 -9.29 6.85
CA LEU A 55 8.98 -8.24 7.84
C LEU A 55 7.58 -8.31 8.46
N ASP A 56 7.51 -8.10 9.77
CA ASP A 56 6.23 -7.97 10.49
C ASP A 56 5.67 -6.55 10.34
N LEU A 57 5.18 -6.24 9.14
CA LEU A 57 4.59 -4.93 8.84
C LEU A 57 3.26 -4.71 9.58
N ASP A 58 2.53 -5.78 9.90
CA ASP A 58 1.26 -5.68 10.63
C ASP A 58 1.45 -5.22 12.07
N GLN A 59 2.45 -5.78 12.77
CA GLN A 59 2.79 -5.31 14.11
C GLN A 59 3.33 -3.87 14.08
N GLN A 60 4.12 -3.51 13.06
CA GLN A 60 4.58 -2.13 12.90
C GLN A 60 3.42 -1.15 12.65
N LYS A 61 2.43 -1.52 11.82
CA LYS A 61 1.23 -0.70 11.60
C LYS A 61 0.46 -0.50 12.91
N LYS A 62 0.25 -1.57 13.69
CA LYS A 62 -0.38 -1.48 15.02
C LYS A 62 0.38 -0.52 15.93
N ALA A 63 1.70 -0.61 15.98
CA ALA A 63 2.54 0.29 16.77
C ALA A 63 2.44 1.76 16.29
N ALA A 64 2.44 1.99 14.97
CA ALA A 64 2.31 3.32 14.39
C ALA A 64 0.97 3.98 14.75
N PHE A 65 -0.14 3.23 14.65
CA PHE A 65 -1.47 3.71 15.04
C PHE A 65 -1.63 3.87 16.55
N ALA A 66 -1.01 3.02 17.36
CA ALA A 66 -0.99 3.18 18.82
C ALA A 66 -0.26 4.48 19.22
N ALA A 67 0.92 4.73 18.67
CA ALA A 67 1.65 5.98 18.88
C ALA A 67 0.84 7.20 18.42
N LEU A 68 0.17 7.10 17.26
CA LEU A 68 -0.70 8.17 16.76
C LEU A 68 -1.86 8.45 17.72
N SER A 69 -2.51 7.40 18.24
CA SER A 69 -3.62 7.49 19.19
C SER A 69 -3.19 8.10 20.53
N SER A 70 -1.97 7.79 20.97
CA SER A 70 -1.35 8.37 22.17
C SER A 70 -0.77 9.77 21.97
N ARG A 71 -0.95 10.38 20.79
CA ARG A 71 -0.37 11.68 20.39
C ARG A 71 1.16 11.72 20.41
N ASP A 72 1.83 10.56 20.39
CA ASP A 72 3.26 10.48 20.17
C ASP A 72 3.57 10.54 18.66
N PHE A 73 3.42 11.75 18.13
CA PHE A 73 3.52 11.99 16.69
C PHE A 73 4.94 11.74 16.15
N ARG A 74 5.98 11.91 16.97
CA ARG A 74 7.36 11.64 16.53
C ARG A 74 7.56 10.14 16.33
N THR A 75 7.17 9.33 17.31
CA THR A 75 7.23 7.86 17.20
C THR A 75 6.33 7.35 16.07
N ALA A 76 5.09 7.86 15.96
CA ALA A 76 4.18 7.49 14.88
C ALA A 76 4.81 7.75 13.50
N ALA A 77 5.39 8.93 13.29
CA ALA A 77 6.05 9.28 12.03
C ALA A 77 7.32 8.48 11.75
N GLN A 78 8.05 8.04 12.80
CA GLN A 78 9.25 7.21 12.69
C GLN A 78 8.89 5.77 12.30
N VAL A 79 7.97 5.14 13.04
CA VAL A 79 7.54 3.76 12.77
C VAL A 79 6.92 3.66 11.37
N ALA A 80 6.04 4.59 11.01
CA ALA A 80 5.50 4.63 9.66
C ALA A 80 6.58 4.90 8.59
N GLY A 81 7.64 5.64 8.93
CA GLY A 81 8.80 5.81 8.05
C GLY A 81 9.54 4.50 7.76
N ALA A 82 9.68 3.63 8.75
CA ALA A 82 10.28 2.31 8.58
C ALA A 82 9.42 1.41 7.68
N ILE A 83 8.10 1.40 7.87
CA ILE A 83 7.16 0.68 6.99
C ILE A 83 7.32 1.14 5.54
N LEU A 84 7.34 2.46 5.29
CA LEU A 84 7.52 3.01 3.93
C LEU A 84 8.93 2.80 3.33
N GLY A 85 9.90 2.39 4.15
CA GLY A 85 11.19 1.91 3.66
C GLY A 85 11.09 0.50 3.06
N ALA A 86 10.20 -0.34 3.58
CA ALA A 86 9.94 -1.69 3.11
C ALA A 86 8.87 -1.77 2.03
N SER A 87 7.78 -1.02 2.20
CA SER A 87 6.65 -0.93 1.27
C SER A 87 6.20 0.51 1.15
N PHE A 88 6.68 1.21 0.13
CA PHE A 88 6.28 2.59 -0.14
C PHE A 88 4.80 2.72 -0.54
N ILE A 89 4.14 1.63 -0.91
CA ILE A 89 2.71 1.64 -1.28
C ILE A 89 1.78 1.41 -0.08
N ASP A 90 2.33 1.28 1.14
CA ASP A 90 1.54 1.09 2.34
C ASP A 90 0.71 2.34 2.69
N MET A 91 -0.58 2.26 2.40
CA MET A 91 -1.53 3.37 2.58
C MET A 91 -1.67 3.78 4.05
N ASP A 92 -1.63 2.84 4.98
CA ASP A 92 -1.76 3.13 6.42
C ASP A 92 -0.56 3.93 6.92
N ALA A 93 0.66 3.55 6.53
CA ALA A 93 1.86 4.28 6.89
C ALA A 93 1.89 5.69 6.28
N HIS A 94 1.43 5.85 5.04
CA HIS A 94 1.24 7.18 4.45
C HIS A 94 0.20 8.02 5.22
N PHE A 95 -0.93 7.43 5.62
CA PHE A 95 -1.94 8.10 6.42
C PHE A 95 -1.39 8.53 7.80
N VAL A 96 -0.70 7.63 8.51
CA VAL A 96 -0.07 7.94 9.80
C VAL A 96 0.93 9.08 9.66
N LYS A 97 1.81 9.05 8.65
CA LYS A 97 2.77 10.15 8.44
C LYS A 97 2.10 11.46 8.07
N TYR A 98 1.02 11.44 7.30
CA TYR A 98 0.25 12.64 7.00
C TYR A 98 -0.22 13.32 8.30
N ILE A 99 -0.91 12.58 9.17
CA ILE A 99 -1.43 13.13 10.43
C ILE A 99 -0.29 13.55 11.36
N ALA A 100 0.65 12.65 11.62
CA ALA A 100 1.72 12.88 12.58
C ALA A 100 2.62 14.06 12.19
N ARG A 101 3.00 14.18 10.91
CA ARG A 101 3.82 15.30 10.41
C ARG A 101 3.06 16.62 10.46
N GLY A 102 1.75 16.59 10.21
CA GLY A 102 0.87 17.76 10.35
C GLY A 102 0.85 18.30 11.78
N GLU A 103 0.68 17.41 12.76
CA GLU A 103 0.62 17.77 14.19
C GLU A 103 1.94 18.36 14.72
N ILE A 104 3.09 17.93 14.19
CA ILE A 104 4.40 18.51 14.53
C ILE A 104 4.84 19.66 13.61
N ARG A 105 3.90 20.23 12.83
CA ARG A 105 4.08 21.40 11.95
C ARG A 105 5.09 21.21 10.80
N GLU A 106 5.30 19.97 10.37
CA GLU A 106 6.07 19.64 9.16
C GLU A 106 5.15 19.59 7.93
N THR A 107 4.59 20.74 7.57
CA THR A 107 3.47 20.86 6.63
C THR A 107 3.74 20.29 5.23
N GLU A 108 4.94 20.50 4.66
CA GLU A 108 5.26 19.99 3.32
C GLU A 108 5.35 18.45 3.31
N GLN A 109 5.92 17.85 4.36
CA GLN A 109 5.94 16.39 4.51
C GLN A 109 4.53 15.83 4.68
N ALA A 110 3.67 16.50 5.45
CA ALA A 110 2.28 16.12 5.61
C ALA A 110 1.54 16.17 4.27
N LYS A 111 1.69 17.24 3.49
CA LYS A 111 1.10 17.40 2.16
C LYS A 111 1.55 16.30 1.19
N PHE A 112 2.84 15.97 1.18
CA PHE A 112 3.38 14.89 0.36
C PHE A 112 2.71 13.55 0.71
N HIS A 113 2.69 13.17 1.99
CA HIS A 113 2.11 11.91 2.41
C HIS A 113 0.59 11.84 2.17
N LYS A 114 -0.12 12.96 2.35
CA LYS A 114 -1.55 13.07 1.98
C LYS A 114 -1.76 12.83 0.49
N MET A 115 -0.96 13.48 -0.36
CA MET A 115 -1.07 13.35 -1.81
C MET A 115 -0.85 11.89 -2.24
N VAL A 116 0.22 11.24 -1.75
CA VAL A 116 0.49 9.85 -2.09
C VAL A 116 -0.64 8.93 -1.62
N PHE A 117 -1.10 9.08 -0.38
CA PHE A 117 -2.24 8.34 0.14
C PHE A 117 -3.49 8.48 -0.75
N THR A 118 -3.87 9.72 -1.09
CA THR A 118 -5.04 9.99 -1.93
C THR A 118 -4.88 9.40 -3.33
N ARG A 119 -3.69 9.45 -3.92
CA ARG A 119 -3.43 8.90 -5.25
C ARG A 119 -3.43 7.37 -5.26
N LEU A 120 -2.88 6.73 -4.23
CA LEU A 120 -2.99 5.28 -4.03
C LEU A 120 -4.44 4.87 -3.89
N LEU A 121 -5.20 5.50 -2.99
CA LEU A 121 -6.63 5.24 -2.83
C LEU A 121 -7.39 5.40 -4.15
N LYS A 122 -7.15 6.51 -4.87
CA LYS A 122 -7.78 6.79 -6.16
C LYS A 122 -7.50 5.69 -7.18
N SER A 123 -6.28 5.15 -7.21
CA SER A 123 -5.94 4.04 -8.10
C SER A 123 -6.71 2.74 -7.80
N ILE A 124 -7.16 2.51 -6.55
CA ILE A 124 -8.13 1.44 -6.29
C ILE A 124 -9.49 1.87 -6.83
N THR A 125 -10.00 3.04 -6.43
CA THR A 125 -11.38 3.44 -6.71
C THR A 125 -11.66 3.77 -8.17
N ASP A 126 -10.63 3.98 -8.99
CA ASP A 126 -10.75 4.15 -10.43
C ASP A 126 -11.02 2.82 -11.17
N SER A 127 -10.81 1.68 -10.52
CA SER A 127 -11.09 0.37 -11.11
C SER A 127 -12.59 0.01 -11.15
N GLY A 128 -13.40 0.63 -10.30
CA GLY A 128 -14.82 0.34 -10.18
C GLY A 128 -15.44 0.95 -8.94
N ASP A 129 -16.69 0.60 -8.62
CA ASP A 129 -17.41 1.08 -7.44
C ASP A 129 -17.59 0.02 -6.34
N GLY A 130 -17.11 -1.19 -6.59
CA GLY A 130 -17.16 -2.32 -5.68
C GLY A 130 -18.55 -2.89 -5.44
N LYS A 131 -19.59 -2.51 -6.20
CA LYS A 131 -20.98 -2.95 -5.92
C LYS A 131 -21.35 -4.29 -6.56
N SER A 132 -20.51 -4.78 -7.48
CA SER A 132 -20.69 -6.07 -8.15
C SER A 132 -19.33 -6.66 -8.53
N PRO A 133 -19.23 -7.96 -8.87
CA PRO A 133 -18.01 -8.53 -9.43
C PRO A 133 -17.49 -7.78 -10.67
N ALA A 134 -18.39 -7.32 -11.55
CA ALA A 134 -18.04 -6.59 -12.78
C ALA A 134 -17.46 -5.19 -12.53
N THR A 135 -17.70 -4.62 -11.35
CA THR A 135 -17.21 -3.30 -10.93
C THR A 135 -16.36 -3.40 -9.66
N ALA A 136 -15.81 -4.59 -9.37
CA ALA A 136 -15.05 -4.84 -8.16
C ALA A 136 -13.82 -3.93 -8.06
N TYR A 137 -13.48 -3.54 -6.82
CA TYR A 137 -12.24 -2.82 -6.59
C TYR A 137 -11.03 -3.74 -6.83
N HIS A 138 -10.09 -3.33 -7.66
CA HIS A 138 -8.86 -4.08 -7.91
C HIS A 138 -7.82 -3.80 -6.82
N VAL A 139 -7.52 -4.83 -6.03
CA VAL A 139 -6.54 -4.78 -4.94
C VAL A 139 -5.35 -5.70 -5.22
N ILE A 140 -4.20 -5.32 -4.68
CA ILE A 140 -2.96 -6.11 -4.73
C ILE A 140 -2.65 -6.79 -3.39
N SER A 141 -3.35 -6.42 -2.32
CA SER A 141 -3.21 -7.02 -0.99
C SER A 141 -4.46 -6.84 -0.14
N ILE A 142 -4.65 -7.73 0.83
CA ILE A 142 -5.71 -7.64 1.85
C ILE A 142 -5.65 -6.29 2.60
N ALA A 143 -4.45 -5.75 2.81
CA ALA A 143 -4.29 -4.46 3.49
C ALA A 143 -5.00 -3.31 2.75
N GLU A 144 -5.14 -3.37 1.43
CA GLU A 144 -5.83 -2.34 0.65
C GLU A 144 -7.34 -2.40 0.83
N GLU A 145 -7.92 -3.60 0.95
CA GLU A 145 -9.35 -3.79 1.23
C GLU A 145 -9.72 -3.09 2.54
N TYR A 146 -8.99 -3.41 3.61
CA TYR A 146 -9.21 -2.79 4.92
C TYR A 146 -8.87 -1.29 4.95
N ALA A 147 -7.93 -0.82 4.12
CA ALA A 147 -7.65 0.61 3.99
C ALA A 147 -8.85 1.35 3.38
N LEU A 148 -9.47 0.81 2.33
CA LEU A 148 -10.70 1.37 1.74
C LEU A 148 -11.84 1.40 2.77
N MET A 149 -12.04 0.31 3.51
CA MET A 149 -13.06 0.25 4.55
C MET A 149 -12.86 1.33 5.62
N ARG A 150 -11.62 1.53 6.10
CA ARG A 150 -11.31 2.60 7.06
C ARG A 150 -11.63 3.98 6.49
N VAL A 151 -11.26 4.25 5.24
CA VAL A 151 -11.53 5.54 4.58
C VAL A 151 -13.02 5.79 4.45
N PHE A 152 -13.79 4.78 4.05
CA PHE A 152 -15.24 4.89 3.91
C PHE A 152 -15.99 4.75 5.23
N ARG A 153 -15.29 4.64 6.36
CA ARG A 153 -15.84 4.47 7.71
C ARG A 153 -16.80 3.27 7.78
N MET A 154 -16.38 2.17 7.16
CA MET A 154 -17.10 0.92 7.11
C MET A 154 -16.45 -0.11 8.05
N VAL A 155 -17.27 -0.98 8.63
CA VAL A 155 -16.81 -2.13 9.44
C VAL A 155 -17.26 -3.42 8.81
N LEU A 156 -16.40 -4.44 8.86
CA LEU A 156 -16.67 -5.76 8.31
C LEU A 156 -17.71 -6.47 9.18
N ILE A 157 -18.73 -7.05 8.53
CA ILE A 157 -19.69 -7.95 9.17
C ILE A 157 -19.32 -9.40 8.85
N ARG A 158 -19.17 -9.70 7.56
CA ARG A 158 -18.78 -11.03 7.06
C ARG A 158 -18.03 -10.91 5.75
N GLN A 159 -17.18 -11.89 5.47
CA GLN A 159 -16.42 -12.01 4.22
C GLN A 159 -16.54 -13.42 3.66
N HIS A 160 -16.43 -13.55 2.34
CA HIS A 160 -16.33 -14.84 1.68
C HIS A 160 -15.67 -14.70 0.32
N LEU A 161 -14.88 -15.73 -0.03
CA LEU A 161 -14.27 -15.84 -1.34
C LEU A 161 -15.30 -16.34 -2.36
N LEU A 162 -15.57 -15.52 -3.37
CA LEU A 162 -16.39 -15.83 -4.53
C LEU A 162 -15.49 -16.13 -5.74
N ARG A 163 -15.83 -17.15 -6.53
CA ARG A 163 -15.18 -17.43 -7.82
C ARG A 163 -16.22 -17.34 -8.93
N GLU A 164 -16.02 -16.41 -9.86
CA GLU A 164 -16.98 -16.14 -10.94
C GLU A 164 -16.23 -15.63 -12.18
N GLY A 165 -16.62 -16.13 -13.36
CA GLY A 165 -16.05 -15.64 -14.63
C GLY A 165 -14.53 -15.83 -14.78
N GLY A 166 -13.94 -16.82 -14.09
CA GLY A 166 -12.49 -17.06 -14.10
C GLY A 166 -11.68 -16.17 -13.15
N HIS A 167 -12.36 -15.30 -12.39
CA HIS A 167 -11.76 -14.41 -11.40
C HIS A 167 -12.15 -14.84 -9.98
N ALA A 168 -11.36 -14.39 -9.01
CA ALA A 168 -11.64 -14.52 -7.60
C ALA A 168 -11.93 -13.14 -7.00
N TYR A 169 -12.97 -13.08 -6.17
CA TYR A 169 -13.40 -11.87 -5.49
C TYR A 169 -13.52 -12.14 -3.99
N ASP A 170 -13.03 -11.24 -3.16
CA ASP A 170 -13.49 -11.20 -1.78
C ASP A 170 -14.78 -10.37 -1.71
N GLN A 171 -15.85 -11.01 -1.29
CA GLN A 171 -17.17 -10.39 -1.12
C GLN A 171 -17.39 -10.11 0.36
N MET A 172 -17.35 -8.83 0.70
CA MET A 172 -17.45 -8.33 2.07
C MET A 172 -18.81 -7.67 2.30
N GLU A 173 -19.57 -8.18 3.26
CA GLU A 173 -20.69 -7.43 3.85
C GLU A 173 -20.13 -6.45 4.88
N VAL A 174 -20.47 -5.18 4.72
CA VAL A 174 -19.94 -4.09 5.52
C VAL A 174 -21.06 -3.20 6.05
N LYS A 175 -20.87 -2.62 7.23
CA LYS A 175 -21.75 -1.61 7.81
C LYS A 175 -21.09 -0.24 7.72
N ASP A 176 -21.75 0.71 7.08
CA ASP A 176 -21.38 2.13 7.13
C ASP A 176 -21.66 2.67 8.54
N LEU A 177 -20.62 3.17 9.22
CA LEU A 177 -20.74 3.70 10.58
C LEU A 177 -21.41 5.07 10.64
N ASN A 178 -21.55 5.79 9.53
CA ASN A 178 -22.24 7.08 9.50
C ASN A 178 -23.75 6.90 9.38
N SER A 179 -24.20 6.02 8.47
CA SER A 179 -25.62 5.80 8.18
C SER A 179 -26.22 4.59 8.91
N GLY A 180 -25.38 3.66 9.37
CA GLY A 180 -25.81 2.37 9.92
C GLY A 180 -26.25 1.37 8.86
N VAL A 181 -26.27 1.74 7.58
CA VAL A 181 -26.71 0.91 6.46
C VAL A 181 -25.67 -0.18 6.18
N THR A 182 -26.16 -1.37 5.85
CA THR A 182 -25.34 -2.49 5.42
C THR A 182 -25.28 -2.54 3.89
N ALA A 183 -24.11 -2.83 3.35
CA ALA A 183 -23.86 -2.97 1.93
C ALA A 183 -22.92 -4.15 1.67
N THR A 184 -22.87 -4.61 0.43
CA THR A 184 -21.89 -5.60 -0.02
C THR A 184 -20.87 -4.91 -0.92
N LEU A 185 -19.59 -5.13 -0.62
CA LEU A 185 -18.46 -4.73 -1.46
C LEU A 185 -17.79 -5.96 -2.08
N TYR A 186 -17.30 -5.80 -3.30
CA TYR A 186 -16.54 -6.79 -4.04
C TYR A 186 -15.15 -6.25 -4.33
N PHE A 187 -14.14 -7.05 -3.99
CA PHE A 187 -12.73 -6.78 -4.28
C PHE A 187 -12.21 -7.87 -5.20
N ASN A 188 -11.64 -7.53 -6.35
CA ASN A 188 -10.92 -8.52 -7.17
C ASN A 188 -9.59 -8.84 -6.46
N VAL A 189 -9.40 -10.12 -6.13
CA VAL A 189 -8.27 -10.62 -5.35
C VAL A 189 -7.35 -11.53 -6.18
N ASP A 190 -7.40 -11.43 -7.51
CA ASP A 190 -6.57 -12.26 -8.37
C ASP A 190 -5.08 -12.03 -8.13
N ILE A 191 -4.68 -10.78 -7.93
CA ILE A 191 -3.27 -10.43 -7.65
C ILE A 191 -2.83 -11.03 -6.33
N PRO A 192 -3.43 -10.71 -5.16
CA PRO A 192 -2.96 -11.26 -3.90
C PRO A 192 -2.99 -12.79 -3.86
N LEU A 193 -3.99 -13.45 -4.47
CA LEU A 193 -4.05 -14.91 -4.51
C LEU A 193 -2.92 -15.56 -5.31
N ARG A 194 -2.41 -14.92 -6.37
CA ARG A 194 -1.25 -15.44 -7.11
C ARG A 194 0.05 -15.42 -6.30
N HIS A 195 0.15 -14.55 -5.31
CA HIS A 195 1.35 -14.39 -4.49
C HIS A 195 1.22 -15.00 -3.08
N ALA A 196 0.05 -15.54 -2.74
CA ALA A 196 -0.21 -16.24 -1.48
C ALA A 196 0.08 -17.75 -1.55
N LEU A 197 0.53 -18.25 -2.70
CA LEU A 197 0.92 -19.65 -2.96
C LEU A 197 2.43 -19.79 -3.09
#